data_AF-A0A2D6XAW3-F1
#
_entry.id   AF-A0A2D6XAW3-F1
#
_cell.length_a   1.000
_cell.length_b   1.000
_cell.length_c   1.000
_cell.angle_alpha   90.00
_cell.angle_beta   90.00
_cell.angle_gamma   90.00
#
_symmetry.space_group_name_H-M   'P 1'
#
loop_
_entity.id
_entity.type
_entity.pdbx_description
1 polymer ?
#
loop_
_entity_poly.entity_id
_entity_poly.type
_entity_poly.pdbx_seq_one_letter_code
_entity_poly.pdbx_strand_id
1 'polypeptide(L)'
;GNPIQLDRLEALQCQLLNNPGSAAQSYHGVWLSDGALAPVNGDIRTIRATLAISLVVTGWTNGAITFPVSLKAGRYQVVGMRCVSTNGVFARLVFPGQAWRPGVPIVNDEVDRDAPLFRNGAAGVWGEFDSASPPTVDAIGVTDSSQELFLDLIYIG
;
A
#
# COMPACT_ATOMS: atom_id res chain seq x y z
N GLY A 1 -6.57 -2.36 -16.26
CA GLY A 1 -7.89 -1.82 -16.62
C GLY A 1 -8.02 -0.47 -15.97
N ASN A 2 -8.66 0.50 -16.64
CA ASN A 2 -8.82 1.83 -16.05
C ASN A 2 -9.88 1.78 -14.92
N PRO A 3 -9.75 2.61 -13.88
CA PRO A 3 -10.77 2.77 -12.85
C PRO A 3 -12.12 3.15 -13.46
N ILE A 4 -13.19 2.77 -12.78
CA ILE A 4 -14.54 3.23 -13.14
C ILE A 4 -14.57 4.75 -12.93
N GLN A 5 -14.96 5.48 -13.98
CA GLN A 5 -15.13 6.92 -13.90
C GLN A 5 -16.39 7.24 -13.10
N LEU A 6 -16.26 8.10 -12.09
CA LEU A 6 -17.38 8.65 -11.36
C LEU A 6 -17.85 9.94 -12.02
N ASP A 7 -19.16 10.12 -12.11
CA ASP A 7 -19.74 11.38 -12.56
C ASP A 7 -19.60 12.46 -11.48
N ARG A 8 -19.53 13.72 -11.92
CA ARG A 8 -19.50 14.85 -10.98
C ARG A 8 -20.79 14.82 -10.14
N LEU A 9 -20.65 14.81 -8.81
CA LEU A 9 -21.71 14.68 -7.80
C LEU A 9 -22.27 13.25 -7.62
N GLU A 10 -21.68 12.23 -8.25
CA GLU A 10 -22.04 10.85 -7.94
C GLU A 10 -21.64 10.48 -6.51
N ALA A 11 -22.56 9.84 -5.78
CA ALA A 11 -22.32 9.42 -4.41
C ALA A 11 -21.65 8.04 -4.37
N LEU A 12 -20.52 7.92 -3.66
CA LEU A 12 -19.94 6.63 -3.33
C LEU A 12 -20.58 6.08 -2.05
N GLN A 13 -21.19 4.90 -2.13
CA GLN A 13 -21.84 4.23 -1.00
C GLN A 13 -21.31 2.80 -0.82
N CYS A 14 -21.14 2.39 0.43
CA CYS A 14 -20.81 1.02 0.81
C CYS A 14 -21.83 0.55 1.83
N GLN A 15 -22.67 -0.42 1.46
CA GLN A 15 -23.65 -1.02 2.35
C GLN A 15 -23.15 -2.38 2.84
N LEU A 16 -23.24 -2.59 4.16
CA LEU A 16 -22.73 -3.79 4.81
C LEU A 16 -23.83 -4.50 5.57
N LEU A 17 -23.91 -5.81 5.34
CA LEU A 17 -24.70 -6.72 6.17
C LEU A 17 -23.73 -7.73 6.78
N ASN A 18 -23.53 -7.66 8.08
CA ASN A 18 -22.75 -8.63 8.84
C ASN A 18 -23.59 -9.05 10.05
N ASN A 19 -23.76 -10.36 10.28
CA ASN A 19 -24.50 -10.92 11.41
C ASN A 19 -23.61 -11.98 12.12
N PRO A 20 -22.51 -11.55 12.76
CA PRO A 20 -21.58 -12.48 13.38
C PRO A 20 -22.14 -12.97 14.73
N GLY A 21 -21.89 -14.25 15.07
CA GLY A 21 -22.24 -14.81 16.39
C GLY A 21 -21.32 -14.35 17.54
N SER A 22 -20.33 -13.51 17.24
CA SER A 22 -19.34 -12.95 18.17
C SER A 22 -18.83 -11.59 17.66
N ALA A 23 -18.00 -10.89 18.44
CA ALA A 23 -17.37 -9.65 17.99
C ALA A 23 -16.55 -9.90 16.71
N ALA A 24 -16.84 -9.12 15.65
CA ALA A 24 -16.13 -9.18 14.38
C ALA A 24 -16.03 -7.77 13.77
N GLN A 25 -15.00 -7.55 12.95
CA GLN A 25 -14.78 -6.31 12.23
C GLN A 25 -14.96 -6.54 10.73
N SER A 26 -15.55 -5.55 10.05
CA SER A 26 -15.69 -5.53 8.60
C SER A 26 -14.93 -4.32 8.06
N TYR A 27 -13.99 -4.57 7.15
CA TYR A 27 -13.14 -3.53 6.57
C TYR A 27 -13.43 -3.39 5.08
N HIS A 28 -13.51 -2.15 4.60
CA HIS A 28 -13.75 -1.83 3.19
C HIS A 28 -12.76 -0.77 2.74
N GLY A 29 -12.09 -1.03 1.61
CA GLY A 29 -11.16 -0.11 0.99
C GLY A 29 -11.70 0.35 -0.36
N VAL A 30 -11.54 1.64 -0.65
CA VAL A 30 -11.81 2.21 -1.97
C VAL A 30 -10.59 2.98 -2.41
N TRP A 31 -10.16 2.74 -3.64
CA TRP A 31 -9.03 3.43 -4.26
C TRP A 31 -9.56 4.41 -5.30
N LEU A 32 -9.15 5.67 -5.15
CA LEU A 32 -9.55 6.76 -6.02
C LEU A 32 -8.32 7.28 -6.76
N SER A 33 -8.52 7.75 -7.98
CA SER A 33 -7.54 8.47 -8.77
C SER A 33 -8.20 9.67 -9.42
N ASP A 34 -7.44 10.72 -9.68
CA ASP A 34 -7.93 11.96 -10.31
C ASP A 34 -8.19 11.82 -11.82
N GLY A 35 -8.04 10.60 -12.36
CA GLY A 35 -8.23 10.30 -13.77
C GLY A 35 -7.73 8.90 -14.13
N ALA A 36 -7.54 8.67 -15.43
CA ALA A 36 -6.96 7.45 -15.94
C ALA A 36 -5.54 7.23 -15.40
N LEU A 37 -5.22 6.00 -15.05
CA LEU A 37 -3.90 5.64 -14.52
C LEU A 37 -2.86 5.75 -15.64
N ALA A 38 -1.85 6.58 -15.42
CA ALA A 38 -0.78 6.77 -16.39
C ALA A 38 0.15 5.55 -16.44
N PRO A 39 0.61 5.12 -17.62
CA PRO A 39 1.62 4.08 -17.72
C PRO A 39 2.94 4.55 -17.09
N VAL A 40 3.65 3.61 -16.49
CA VAL A 40 4.96 3.83 -15.89
C VAL A 40 6.06 3.42 -16.88
N ASN A 41 7.15 4.20 -16.93
CA ASN A 41 8.34 3.90 -17.72
C ASN A 41 9.56 3.71 -16.83
N GLY A 42 10.51 2.88 -17.25
CA GLY A 42 11.77 2.64 -16.54
C GLY A 42 11.88 1.22 -15.98
N ASP A 43 13.05 0.90 -15.45
CA ASP A 43 13.36 -0.42 -14.93
C ASP A 43 12.76 -0.60 -13.53
N ILE A 44 11.68 -1.37 -13.45
CA ILE A 44 11.04 -1.72 -12.17
C ILE A 44 11.85 -2.80 -11.47
N ARG A 45 12.22 -2.55 -10.22
CA ARG A 45 12.86 -3.52 -9.32
C ARG A 45 12.03 -3.68 -8.07
N THR A 46 11.66 -4.93 -7.78
CA THR A 46 11.01 -5.27 -6.51
C THR A 46 12.05 -5.47 -5.42
N ILE A 47 11.90 -4.75 -4.31
CA ILE A 47 12.75 -4.87 -3.13
C ILE A 47 11.91 -5.42 -1.98
N ARG A 48 12.37 -6.54 -1.40
CA ARG A 48 11.82 -7.05 -0.14
C ARG A 48 12.35 -6.20 1.01
N ALA A 49 11.47 -5.73 1.86
CA ALA A 49 11.75 -4.91 3.04
C ALA A 49 10.87 -5.39 4.20
N THR A 50 11.16 -4.93 5.42
CA THR A 50 10.39 -5.29 6.61
C THR A 50 9.75 -4.06 7.23
N LEU A 51 8.59 -4.30 7.84
CA LEU A 51 7.87 -3.38 8.70
C LEU A 51 7.61 -4.13 10.01
N ALA A 52 8.14 -3.60 11.11
CA ALA A 52 8.05 -4.22 12.42
C ALA A 52 7.15 -3.38 13.34
N ILE A 53 5.87 -3.28 12.99
CA ILE A 53 4.89 -2.53 13.77
C ILE A 53 3.91 -3.45 14.49
N SER A 54 3.55 -3.04 15.70
CA SER A 54 2.48 -3.69 16.46
C SER A 54 1.13 -3.17 15.98
N LEU A 55 0.43 -3.98 15.19
CA LEU A 55 -0.93 -3.67 14.77
C LEU A 55 -1.87 -3.70 15.98
N VAL A 56 -2.81 -2.78 15.97
CA VAL A 56 -3.87 -2.67 16.98
C VAL A 56 -5.22 -2.76 16.29
N VAL A 57 -6.16 -3.41 16.97
CA VAL A 57 -7.53 -3.55 16.46
C VAL A 57 -8.12 -2.16 16.20
N THR A 58 -8.69 -1.96 15.01
CA THR A 58 -9.33 -0.70 14.55
C THR A 58 -8.42 0.54 14.46
N GLY A 59 -7.11 0.41 14.68
CA GLY A 59 -6.18 1.55 14.62
C GLY A 59 -5.17 1.42 13.48
N TRP A 60 -4.86 2.56 12.85
CA TRP A 60 -3.70 2.66 11.97
C TRP A 60 -2.45 2.80 12.84
N THR A 61 -1.51 1.88 12.69
CA THR A 61 -0.18 1.98 13.28
C THR A 61 0.82 2.38 12.18
N ASN A 62 1.69 3.34 12.46
CA ASN A 62 2.73 3.79 11.53
C ASN A 62 4.10 3.22 11.91
N GLY A 63 4.94 2.91 10.92
CA GLY A 63 6.34 2.55 11.13
C GLY A 63 7.24 2.82 9.94
N ALA A 64 8.54 2.89 10.21
CA ALA A 64 9.57 3.06 9.19
C ALA A 64 9.81 1.76 8.41
N ILE A 65 10.07 1.91 7.11
CA ILE A 65 10.47 0.80 6.24
C ILE A 65 11.93 0.46 6.52
N THR A 66 12.20 -0.82 6.78
CA THR A 66 13.57 -1.32 6.95
C THR A 66 13.98 -2.09 5.70
N PHE A 67 14.93 -1.54 4.94
CA PHE A 67 15.51 -2.22 3.78
C PHE A 67 16.62 -3.20 4.24
N PRO A 68 16.72 -4.40 3.63
CA PRO A 68 17.74 -5.38 3.99
C PRO A 68 19.15 -4.94 3.58
N VAL A 69 19.23 -4.06 2.59
CA VAL A 69 20.46 -3.41 2.13
C VAL A 69 20.17 -1.94 1.86
N SER A 70 21.17 -1.09 2.03
CA SER A 70 21.05 0.32 1.67
C SER A 70 20.72 0.47 0.19
N LEU A 71 19.75 1.33 -0.10
CA LEU A 71 19.47 1.74 -1.47
C LEU A 71 20.66 2.53 -2.02
N LYS A 72 20.84 2.49 -3.35
CA LYS A 72 21.77 3.40 -4.02
C LYS A 72 21.33 4.83 -3.71
N ALA A 73 22.28 5.72 -3.44
CA ALA A 73 21.98 7.13 -3.22
C ALA A 73 21.30 7.74 -4.45
N GLY A 74 20.20 8.46 -4.22
CA GLY A 74 19.44 9.16 -5.24
C GLY A 74 17.94 9.07 -5.03
N ARG A 75 17.17 9.40 -6.06
CA ARG A 75 15.71 9.46 -6.02
C ARG A 75 15.06 8.22 -6.63
N TYR A 76 13.95 7.83 -6.01
CA TYR A 76 13.16 6.67 -6.39
C TYR A 76 11.70 7.05 -6.56
N GLN A 77 11.04 6.43 -7.53
CA GLN A 77 9.59 6.38 -7.63
C GLN A 77 9.09 5.07 -7.05
N VAL A 78 8.01 5.13 -6.27
CA VAL A 78 7.25 3.93 -5.90
C VAL A 78 6.14 3.73 -6.91
N VAL A 79 6.07 2.54 -7.50
CA VAL A 79 5.13 2.20 -8.57
C VAL A 79 4.31 0.95 -8.25
N GLY A 80 4.49 0.42 -7.05
CA GLY A 80 3.76 -0.75 -6.56
C GLY A 80 4.22 -1.15 -5.18
N MET A 81 3.35 -1.88 -4.48
CA MET A 81 3.63 -2.44 -3.17
C MET A 81 2.81 -3.72 -2.97
N ARG A 82 3.34 -4.66 -2.20
CA ARG A 82 2.60 -5.75 -1.56
C ARG A 82 3.00 -5.70 -0.09
N CYS A 83 2.04 -5.91 0.79
CA CYS A 83 2.28 -6.04 2.21
C CYS A 83 1.73 -7.40 2.67
N VAL A 84 2.58 -8.17 3.34
CA VAL A 84 2.26 -9.49 3.89
C VAL A 84 2.19 -9.38 5.41
N SER A 85 1.08 -9.80 5.99
CA SER A 85 0.84 -9.80 7.44
C SER A 85 -0.29 -10.76 7.76
N THR A 86 -0.11 -11.61 8.77
CA THR A 86 -1.08 -12.67 9.10
C THR A 86 -2.44 -12.08 9.48
N ASN A 87 -2.43 -10.96 10.22
CA ASN A 87 -3.66 -10.32 10.72
C ASN A 87 -3.84 -8.88 10.23
N GLY A 88 -3.08 -8.47 9.21
CA GLY A 88 -3.21 -7.17 8.57
C GLY A 88 -4.34 -7.15 7.55
N VAL A 89 -4.91 -5.97 7.32
CA VAL A 89 -6.02 -5.77 6.37
C VAL A 89 -5.65 -4.79 5.26
N PHE A 90 -5.17 -3.60 5.61
CA PHE A 90 -4.69 -2.61 4.64
C PHE A 90 -3.37 -2.01 5.07
N ALA A 91 -2.53 -1.67 4.10
CA ALA A 91 -1.31 -0.89 4.30
C ALA A 91 -1.29 0.30 3.33
N ARG A 92 -0.73 1.44 3.73
CA ARG A 92 -0.59 2.62 2.88
C ARG A 92 0.70 3.37 3.15
N LEU A 93 1.31 3.89 2.10
CA LEU A 93 2.53 4.68 2.17
C LEU A 93 2.22 6.09 2.63
N VAL A 94 3.12 6.63 3.44
CA VAL A 94 3.08 8.00 3.94
C VAL A 94 4.34 8.70 3.46
N PHE A 95 4.21 9.45 2.38
CA PHE A 95 5.30 10.26 1.85
C PHE A 95 5.44 11.58 2.62
N PRO A 96 6.65 12.00 2.98
CA PRO A 96 6.87 13.32 3.55
C PRO A 96 6.33 14.43 2.64
N GLY A 97 5.45 15.27 3.16
CA GLY A 97 4.91 16.43 2.42
C GLY A 97 3.80 16.11 1.41
N GLN A 98 3.36 14.86 1.27
CA GLN A 98 2.19 14.52 0.45
C GLN A 98 0.95 14.26 1.31
N ALA A 99 -0.20 14.77 0.85
CA ALA A 99 -1.49 14.56 1.50
C ALA A 99 -2.03 13.14 1.25
N TRP A 100 -1.85 12.63 0.03
CA TRP A 100 -2.39 11.36 -0.41
C TRP A 100 -1.52 10.19 0.08
N ARG A 101 -2.18 9.12 0.54
CA ARG A 101 -1.53 7.93 1.10
C ARG A 101 -1.92 6.70 0.27
N PRO A 102 -1.28 6.45 -0.88
CA PRO A 102 -1.57 5.30 -1.72
C PRO A 102 -1.27 4.00 -0.96
N GLY A 103 -2.09 2.97 -1.17
CA GLY A 103 -2.02 1.75 -0.36
C GLY A 103 -2.57 0.53 -1.05
N VAL A 104 -2.64 -0.57 -0.32
CA VAL A 104 -2.96 -1.90 -0.82
C VAL A 104 -3.76 -2.71 0.21
N PRO A 105 -4.58 -3.67 -0.24
CA PRO A 105 -4.99 -4.77 0.61
C PRO A 105 -3.76 -5.60 1.01
N ILE A 106 -3.73 -6.01 2.28
CA ILE A 106 -2.75 -6.94 2.80
C ILE A 106 -3.13 -8.36 2.41
N VAL A 107 -2.12 -9.19 2.17
CA VAL A 107 -2.23 -10.64 2.02
C VAL A 107 -1.65 -11.33 3.25
N ASN A 108 -2.18 -12.51 3.60
CA ASN A 108 -1.78 -13.24 4.81
C ASN A 108 -0.49 -14.05 4.61
N ASP A 109 -0.20 -14.51 3.40
CA ASP A 109 1.04 -15.22 3.05
C ASP A 109 1.68 -14.67 1.76
N GLU A 110 2.98 -14.89 1.59
CA GLU A 110 3.70 -14.58 0.36
C GLU A 110 3.19 -15.39 -0.84
N VAL A 111 2.76 -16.64 -0.63
CA VAL A 111 2.25 -17.52 -1.70
C VAL A 111 0.82 -17.19 -2.13
N ASP A 112 0.11 -16.36 -1.36
CA ASP A 112 -1.28 -16.03 -1.65
C ASP A 112 -1.41 -15.11 -2.86
N ARG A 113 -2.60 -15.16 -3.48
CA ARG A 113 -2.88 -14.38 -4.68
C ARG A 113 -2.78 -12.89 -4.39
N ASP A 114 -1.93 -12.20 -5.14
CA ASP A 114 -1.82 -10.74 -5.09
C ASP A 114 -3.05 -10.04 -5.69
N ALA A 115 -3.12 -8.73 -5.50
CA ALA A 115 -3.96 -7.81 -6.24
C ALA A 115 -3.10 -7.14 -7.34
N PRO A 116 -3.14 -7.63 -8.60
CA PRO A 116 -2.18 -7.23 -9.64
C PRO A 116 -2.18 -5.73 -9.98
N LEU A 117 -3.28 -5.03 -9.69
CA LEU A 117 -3.38 -3.58 -9.85
C LEU A 117 -2.30 -2.83 -9.07
N PHE A 118 -1.87 -3.35 -7.93
CA PHE A 118 -0.93 -2.67 -7.03
C PHE A 118 0.52 -3.08 -7.25
N ARG A 119 0.81 -3.81 -8.32
CA ARG A 119 2.12 -4.39 -8.62
C ARG A 119 2.66 -3.86 -9.94
N ASN A 120 3.98 -3.79 -10.06
CA ASN A 120 4.70 -3.60 -11.31
C ASN A 120 4.22 -2.39 -12.14
N GLY A 121 3.91 -1.26 -11.49
CA GLY A 121 3.48 -0.04 -12.17
C GLY A 121 2.06 -0.05 -12.72
N ALA A 122 1.26 -1.08 -12.45
CA ALA A 122 -0.10 -1.20 -12.98
C ALA A 122 -1.06 -0.10 -12.51
N ALA A 123 -0.73 0.59 -11.41
CA ALA A 123 -1.49 1.72 -10.89
C ALA A 123 -0.77 3.08 -11.03
N GLY A 124 0.21 3.19 -11.93
CA GLY A 124 0.95 4.43 -12.11
C GLY A 124 2.00 4.69 -11.02
N VAL A 125 2.52 5.91 -10.99
CA VAL A 125 3.45 6.37 -9.95
C VAL A 125 2.66 6.80 -8.72
N TRP A 126 3.02 6.25 -7.56
CA TRP A 126 2.34 6.52 -6.29
C TRP A 126 2.95 7.70 -5.55
N GLY A 127 4.25 7.91 -5.71
CA GLY A 127 5.01 8.97 -5.08
C GLY A 127 6.50 8.79 -5.33
N GLU A 128 7.26 9.83 -4.99
CA GLU A 128 8.70 9.85 -5.11
C GLU A 128 9.34 10.11 -3.75
N PHE A 129 10.54 9.58 -3.54
CA PHE A 129 11.31 9.82 -2.32
C PHE A 129 12.81 9.82 -2.59
N ASP A 130 13.55 10.52 -1.73
CA ASP A 130 15.00 10.44 -1.68
C ASP A 130 15.43 9.23 -0.85
N SER A 131 16.44 8.48 -1.29
CA SER A 131 17.00 7.33 -0.59
C SER A 131 17.32 7.55 0.90
N ALA A 132 17.64 8.78 1.31
CA ALA A 132 17.92 9.15 2.70
C ALA A 132 16.65 9.43 3.52
N SER A 133 15.51 9.64 2.85
CA SER A 133 14.22 9.97 3.46
C SER A 133 13.10 9.10 2.86
N PRO A 134 13.11 7.77 3.09
CA PRO A 134 12.06 6.90 2.59
C PRO A 134 10.70 7.20 3.22
N PRO A 135 9.59 6.85 2.54
CA PRO A 135 8.27 6.96 3.14
C PRO A 135 8.14 6.02 4.34
N THR A 136 7.16 6.30 5.20
CA THR A 136 6.72 5.34 6.23
C THR A 136 5.48 4.59 5.77
N VAL A 137 5.07 3.56 6.51
CA VAL A 137 3.86 2.79 6.21
C VAL A 137 2.91 2.87 7.39
N ASP A 138 1.65 3.26 7.12
CA ASP A 138 0.55 2.94 8.02
C ASP A 138 0.00 1.55 7.66
N ALA A 139 -0.27 0.70 8.64
CA ALA A 139 -1.13 -0.46 8.43
C ALA A 139 -2.19 -0.60 9.52
N ILE A 140 -3.29 -1.24 9.16
CA ILE A 140 -4.43 -1.53 10.02
C ILE A 140 -4.78 -3.01 9.92
N GLY A 141 -5.23 -3.57 11.04
CA GLY A 141 -5.70 -4.94 11.10
C GLY A 141 -6.17 -5.28 12.50
N VAL A 142 -5.90 -6.53 12.90
CA VAL A 142 -6.04 -7.00 14.29
C VAL A 142 -4.65 -6.93 14.95
N THR A 143 -4.26 -7.89 15.79
CA THR A 143 -2.93 -7.90 16.41
C THR A 143 -1.94 -8.69 15.55
N ASP A 144 -0.85 -8.04 15.17
CA ASP A 144 0.32 -8.62 14.49
C ASP A 144 1.55 -7.78 14.85
N SER A 145 2.74 -8.35 14.70
CA SER A 145 4.01 -7.67 14.96
C SER A 145 5.05 -7.86 13.86
N SER A 146 4.72 -8.63 12.80
CA SER A 146 5.62 -8.88 11.69
C SER A 146 4.91 -8.62 10.37
N GLN A 147 5.45 -7.67 9.61
CA GLN A 147 4.96 -7.39 8.26
C GLN A 147 6.14 -7.37 7.28
N GLU A 148 5.91 -7.93 6.11
CA GLU A 148 6.84 -7.88 5.01
C GLU A 148 6.32 -7.00 3.88
N LEU A 149 7.21 -6.25 3.26
CA LEU A 149 6.90 -5.35 2.18
C LEU A 149 7.67 -5.77 0.93
N PHE A 150 6.99 -5.79 -0.20
CA PHE A 150 7.62 -5.90 -1.51
C PHE A 150 7.34 -4.61 -2.26
N LEU A 151 8.33 -3.72 -2.32
CA LEU A 151 8.19 -2.41 -2.96
C LEU A 151 8.69 -2.47 -4.40
N ASP A 152 7.86 -2.06 -5.34
CA ASP A 152 8.24 -1.93 -6.73
C ASP A 152 8.76 -0.51 -6.96
N LEU A 153 10.06 -0.39 -7.20
CA LEU A 153 10.76 0.88 -7.29
C LEU A 153 11.36 1.11 -8.67
N ILE A 154 11.40 2.37 -9.08
CA ILE A 154 12.17 2.83 -10.24
C ILE A 154 13.18 3.86 -9.75
N TYR A 155 14.45 3.66 -10.09
CA TYR A 155 15.51 4.62 -9.82
C TYR A 155 15.52 5.70 -10.92
N ILE A 156 15.47 6.97 -10.53
CA ILE A 156 15.35 8.10 -11.47
C ILE A 156 16.50 9.12 -11.40
N GLY A 157 17.48 8.92 -10.52
CA GLY A 157 18.65 9.81 -10.38
C GLY A 157 18.94 10.16 -8.94
#